data_AF-A0A7Y9IQQ3-F1
#
_entry.id   AF-A0A7Y9IQQ3-F1
#
_cell.length_a   1.000
_cell.length_b   1.000
_cell.length_c   1.000
_cell.angle_alpha   90.00
_cell.angle_beta   90.00
_cell.angle_gamma   90.00
#
_symmetry.space_group_name_H-M   'P 1'
#
loop_
_entity.id
_entity.type
_entity.pdbx_description
1 polymer ?
#
loop_
_entity_poly.entity_id
_entity_poly.type
_entity_poly.pdbx_seq_one_letter_code
_entity_poly.pdbx_strand_id
1 'polypeptide(L)'
;MPTDTPWFLAIGASGQDGLNDIRAVLTGLPPTLPVIVLVVLHRPWDMVSRLRHILAETSSMPVVEAEPGQKFAVGTVYIGLPEQHLTLVEHSFGILVGDPHRRHRNRTVDLLFDSVARFGGNRMIGVVLSGQLDDGSRGLAAINRAGGACDGGATL
;
A
#
# COMPACT_ATOMS: atom_id res chain seq x y z
N MET A 1 28.75 4.83 -5.27
CA MET A 1 27.96 4.04 -4.30
C MET A 1 26.77 3.49 -5.07
N PRO A 2 26.43 2.18 -5.02
CA PRO A 2 25.22 1.73 -5.71
C PRO A 2 24.02 2.45 -5.10
N THR A 3 23.39 3.26 -5.94
CA THR A 3 22.26 4.15 -5.70
C THR A 3 20.95 3.36 -5.78
N ASP A 4 20.82 2.28 -5.02
CA ASP A 4 19.60 1.46 -5.12
C ASP A 4 18.57 1.85 -4.07
N THR A 5 17.96 3.01 -4.30
CA THR A 5 16.64 3.31 -3.77
C THR A 5 15.70 2.16 -4.22
N PRO A 6 15.03 1.46 -3.30
CA PRO A 6 14.17 0.34 -3.65
C PRO A 6 12.95 0.81 -4.44
N TRP A 7 12.32 -0.10 -5.18
CA TRP A 7 11.01 0.18 -5.77
C TRP A 7 9.92 0.14 -4.70
N PHE A 8 8.96 1.06 -4.78
CA PHE A 8 7.74 1.05 -4.00
C PHE A 8 6.56 0.62 -4.86
N LEU A 9 5.83 -0.39 -4.41
CA LEU A 9 4.54 -0.76 -4.99
C LEU A 9 3.46 -0.48 -3.94
N ALA A 10 2.70 0.60 -4.13
CA ALA A 10 1.60 0.99 -3.27
C ALA A 10 0.28 0.49 -3.87
N ILE A 11 -0.47 -0.30 -3.11
CA ILE A 11 -1.71 -0.94 -3.54
C ILE A 11 -2.85 -0.48 -2.64
N GLY A 12 -3.92 0.02 -3.27
CA GLY A 12 -5.18 0.35 -2.61
C GLY A 12 -6.32 -0.50 -3.15
N ALA A 13 -7.16 -1.03 -2.27
CA ALA A 13 -8.36 -1.77 -2.67
C ALA A 13 -9.47 -1.66 -1.60
N SER A 14 -10.67 -2.13 -1.91
CA SER A 14 -11.79 -2.14 -0.96
C SER A 14 -12.63 -3.41 -1.06
N GLY A 15 -13.17 -3.84 0.07
CA GLY A 15 -14.13 -4.94 0.12
C GLY A 15 -13.55 -6.30 -0.25
N GLN A 16 -14.45 -7.25 -0.54
CA GLN A 16 -14.08 -8.64 -0.81
C GLN A 16 -13.41 -8.81 -2.18
N ASP A 17 -13.86 -8.07 -3.20
CA ASP A 17 -13.27 -8.13 -4.53
C ASP A 17 -11.86 -7.53 -4.53
N GLY A 18 -11.66 -6.42 -3.83
CA GLY A 18 -10.33 -5.84 -3.63
C GLY A 18 -9.37 -6.79 -2.91
N LEU A 19 -9.84 -7.58 -1.94
CA LEU A 19 -9.04 -8.63 -1.32
C LEU A 19 -8.64 -9.71 -2.34
N ASN A 20 -9.55 -10.14 -3.21
CA ASN A 20 -9.25 -11.14 -4.25
C ASN A 20 -8.22 -10.61 -5.24
N ASP A 21 -8.33 -9.34 -5.65
CA ASP A 21 -7.37 -8.70 -6.55
C ASP A 21 -5.98 -8.59 -5.93
N ILE A 22 -5.89 -8.18 -4.66
CA ILE A 22 -4.60 -8.14 -3.94
C ILE A 22 -3.96 -9.53 -3.94
N ARG A 23 -4.73 -10.59 -3.66
CA ARG A 23 -4.20 -11.96 -3.68
C ARG A 23 -3.67 -12.33 -5.06
N ALA A 24 -4.40 -11.99 -6.13
CA ALA A 24 -3.96 -12.26 -7.49
C ALA A 24 -2.64 -11.54 -7.83
N VAL A 25 -2.50 -10.27 -7.43
CA VAL A 25 -1.25 -9.52 -7.58
C VAL A 25 -0.12 -10.20 -6.81
N LEU A 26 -0.32 -10.50 -5.51
CA LEU A 26 0.73 -11.09 -4.66
C LEU A 26 1.17 -12.48 -5.12
N THR A 27 0.28 -13.29 -5.69
CA THR A 27 0.63 -14.59 -6.30
C THR A 27 1.54 -14.42 -7.53
N GLY A 28 1.40 -13.33 -8.27
CA GLY A 28 2.24 -13.02 -9.44
C GLY A 28 3.62 -12.43 -9.10
N LEU A 29 3.85 -11.98 -7.85
CA LEU A 29 5.10 -11.35 -7.46
C LEU A 29 6.15 -12.39 -7.02
N PRO A 30 7.31 -12.47 -7.70
CA PRO A 30 8.36 -13.38 -7.29
C PRO A 30 9.08 -12.85 -6.04
N PRO A 31 9.53 -13.72 -5.12
CA PRO A 31 10.14 -13.31 -3.85
C PRO A 31 11.49 -12.58 -4.03
N THR A 32 12.11 -12.69 -5.20
CA THR A 32 13.38 -12.04 -5.55
C THR A 32 13.20 -10.63 -6.13
N LEU A 33 11.96 -10.18 -6.36
CA LEU A 33 11.69 -8.84 -6.88
C LEU A 33 12.13 -7.79 -5.84
N PRO A 34 13.02 -6.83 -6.20
CA PRO A 34 13.56 -5.87 -5.25
C PRO A 34 12.58 -4.71 -4.99
N VAL A 35 11.40 -5.02 -4.44
CA VAL A 35 10.30 -4.08 -4.18
C VAL A 35 9.86 -4.13 -2.72
N ILE A 36 9.46 -2.98 -2.19
CA ILE A 36 8.70 -2.86 -0.95
C ILE A 36 7.23 -2.71 -1.33
N VAL A 37 6.38 -3.65 -0.91
CA VAL A 37 4.95 -3.61 -1.23
C VAL A 37 4.19 -3.03 -0.04
N LEU A 38 3.42 -1.97 -0.26
CA LEU A 38 2.61 -1.30 0.75
C LEU A 38 1.13 -1.48 0.38
N VAL A 39 0.35 -2.11 1.25
CA VAL A 39 -1.03 -2.51 0.96
C VAL A 39 -1.99 -1.86 1.95
N VAL A 40 -2.98 -1.14 1.43
CA VAL A 40 -4.13 -0.65 2.19
C VAL A 40 -5.40 -1.27 1.62
N LEU A 41 -6.09 -2.05 2.43
CA LEU A 41 -7.40 -2.61 2.13
C LEU A 41 -8.45 -1.96 3.04
N HIS A 42 -9.38 -1.22 2.45
CA HIS A 42 -10.56 -0.70 3.14
C HIS A 42 -11.46 -1.83 3.60
N ARG A 43 -11.60 -1.96 4.92
CA ARG A 43 -12.36 -3.01 5.59
C ARG A 43 -12.92 -2.48 6.92
N PRO A 44 -13.96 -3.12 7.48
CA PRO A 44 -14.42 -2.81 8.83
C PRO A 44 -13.28 -2.85 9.85
N TRP A 45 -13.25 -1.86 10.75
CA TRP A 45 -12.19 -1.62 11.73
C TRP A 45 -12.48 -2.27 13.09
N ASP A 46 -13.74 -2.63 13.33
CA ASP A 46 -14.29 -3.21 14.57
C ASP A 46 -14.17 -4.74 14.64
N MET A 47 -13.52 -5.36 13.66
CA MET A 47 -13.35 -6.81 13.59
C MET A 47 -11.87 -7.20 13.66
N VAL A 48 -11.58 -8.28 14.39
CA VAL A 48 -10.26 -8.92 14.38
C VAL A 48 -9.89 -9.27 12.95
N SER A 49 -8.82 -8.66 12.45
CA SER A 49 -8.40 -8.84 11.06
C SER A 49 -7.56 -10.11 10.91
N ARG A 50 -7.96 -10.98 9.99
CA ARG A 50 -7.14 -12.11 9.52
C ARG A 50 -6.37 -11.79 8.23
N LEU A 51 -6.32 -10.51 7.85
CA LEU A 51 -5.82 -10.10 6.54
C LEU A 51 -4.37 -10.55 6.30
N ARG A 52 -3.50 -10.38 7.30
CA ARG A 52 -2.10 -10.85 7.22
C ARG A 52 -2.02 -12.34 6.90
N HIS A 53 -2.81 -13.17 7.58
CA HIS A 53 -2.82 -14.61 7.36
C HIS A 53 -3.33 -14.95 5.95
N ILE A 54 -4.44 -14.36 5.53
CA ILE A 54 -5.04 -14.60 4.21
C ILE A 54 -4.08 -14.23 3.08
N LEU A 55 -3.40 -13.09 3.18
CA LEU A 55 -2.44 -12.66 2.16
C LEU A 55 -1.16 -13.50 2.18
N ALA A 56 -0.69 -13.91 3.37
CA ALA A 56 0.48 -14.78 3.53
C ALA A 56 0.30 -16.15 2.88
N GLU A 57 -0.92 -16.70 2.82
CA GLU A 57 -1.20 -17.97 2.12
C GLU A 57 -0.94 -17.90 0.60
N THR A 58 -1.00 -16.69 0.02
CA THR A 58 -0.90 -16.49 -1.44
C THR A 58 0.37 -15.77 -1.90
N SER A 59 1.11 -15.17 -0.97
CA SER A 59 2.32 -14.39 -1.24
C SER A 59 3.57 -15.25 -1.07
N SER A 60 4.49 -15.16 -2.03
CA SER A 60 5.85 -15.73 -1.85
C SER A 60 6.75 -14.84 -1.01
N MET A 61 6.40 -13.57 -0.82
CA MET A 61 7.08 -12.62 0.06
C MET A 61 6.50 -12.68 1.48
N PRO A 62 7.30 -12.42 2.53
CA PRO A 62 6.80 -12.24 3.88
C PRO A 62 5.73 -11.14 3.94
N VAL A 63 4.64 -11.43 4.65
CA VAL A 63 3.54 -10.49 4.85
C VAL A 63 3.48 -10.10 6.32
N VAL A 64 3.63 -8.80 6.59
CA VAL A 64 3.70 -8.21 7.92
C VAL A 64 2.69 -7.07 8.03
N GLU A 65 2.10 -6.94 9.22
CA GLU A 65 1.42 -5.70 9.58
C GLU A 65 2.50 -4.65 9.84
N ALA A 66 2.33 -3.47 9.27
CA ALA A 66 3.28 -2.39 9.48
C ALA A 66 3.25 -1.94 10.95
N GLU A 67 4.41 -1.54 11.49
CA GLU A 67 4.55 -1.00 12.84
C GLU A 67 4.99 0.47 12.80
N PRO A 68 4.64 1.29 13.82
CA PRO A 68 5.10 2.67 13.88
C PRO A 68 6.63 2.77 13.91
N GLY A 69 7.21 3.62 13.04
CA GLY A 69 8.65 3.84 12.98
C GLY A 69 9.44 2.68 12.35
N GLN A 70 8.75 1.70 11.77
CA GLN A 70 9.38 0.54 11.15
C GLN A 70 10.14 0.95 9.87
N LYS A 71 11.38 0.46 9.77
CA LYS A 71 12.12 0.48 8.51
C LYS A 71 11.61 -0.63 7.61
N PHE A 72 11.15 -0.28 6.41
CA PHE A 72 10.66 -1.25 5.45
C PHE A 72 11.82 -1.99 4.78
N ALA A 73 11.68 -3.32 4.69
CA ALA A 73 12.62 -4.22 4.06
C ALA A 73 12.17 -4.57 2.64
N VAL A 74 13.13 -4.62 1.73
CA VAL A 74 12.93 -5.06 0.34
C VAL A 74 12.45 -6.52 0.32
N GLY A 75 11.55 -6.85 -0.61
CA GLY A 75 10.98 -8.19 -0.75
C GLY A 75 9.94 -8.50 0.32
N THR A 76 9.31 -7.49 0.90
CA THR A 76 8.33 -7.63 2.00
C THR A 76 7.03 -6.89 1.66
N VAL A 77 5.90 -7.51 2.04
CA VAL A 77 4.56 -6.92 1.94
C VAL A 77 4.14 -6.38 3.30
N TYR A 78 3.89 -5.08 3.36
CA TYR A 78 3.42 -4.38 4.54
C TYR A 78 1.94 -4.03 4.42
N ILE A 79 1.17 -4.42 5.42
CA ILE A 79 -0.28 -4.17 5.47
C ILE A 79 -0.55 -3.01 6.43
N GLY A 80 -1.38 -2.07 5.97
CA GLY A 80 -1.95 -1.02 6.82
C GLY A 80 -3.00 -1.55 7.80
N LEU A 81 -2.96 -1.00 9.02
CA LEU A 81 -3.94 -1.30 10.07
C LEU A 81 -5.18 -0.41 9.91
N PRO A 82 -6.39 -0.88 10.22
CA PRO A 82 -7.62 -0.08 10.01
C PRO A 82 -7.64 1.24 10.81
N GLU A 83 -7.03 1.26 11.99
CA GLU A 83 -7.02 2.43 12.89
C GLU A 83 -5.78 3.33 12.73
N GLN A 84 -4.80 2.88 11.94
CA GLN A 84 -3.52 3.56 11.77
C GLN A 84 -3.14 3.59 10.29
N HIS A 85 -3.10 4.80 9.73
CA HIS A 85 -2.84 4.98 8.31
C HIS A 85 -1.37 4.71 8.01
N LEU A 86 -1.15 3.74 7.12
CA LEU A 86 0.17 3.41 6.61
C LEU A 86 0.68 4.56 5.74
N THR A 87 1.81 5.15 6.12
CA THR A 87 2.46 6.20 5.34
C THR A 87 3.97 5.97 5.26
N LEU A 88 4.59 6.48 4.21
CA LEU A 88 6.03 6.62 4.08
C LEU A 88 6.42 8.02 4.58
N VAL A 89 7.55 8.16 5.27
CA VAL A 89 8.02 9.47 5.76
C VAL A 89 9.44 9.82 5.33
N GLU A 90 10.22 8.81 4.99
CA GLU A 90 11.53 8.93 4.32
C GLU A 90 11.72 7.70 3.44
N HIS A 91 12.69 7.75 2.53
CA HIS A 91 12.93 6.76 1.47
C HIS A 91 12.54 5.32 1.81
N SER A 92 12.93 4.77 2.96
CA SER A 92 12.56 3.40 3.36
C SER A 92 12.00 3.30 4.78
N PHE A 93 11.51 4.41 5.32
CA PHE A 93 10.96 4.47 6.67
C PHE A 93 9.46 4.75 6.63
N GLY A 94 8.69 3.83 7.20
CA GLY A 94 7.27 4.00 7.41
C GLY A 94 6.97 4.67 8.74
N ILE A 95 5.94 5.49 8.75
CA ILE A 95 5.26 5.88 9.99
C ILE A 95 3.78 5.50 9.85
N LEU A 96 3.23 5.04 10.95
CA LEU A 96 1.80 4.89 11.10
C LEU A 96 1.22 6.18 11.65
N VAL A 97 0.36 6.84 10.89
CA VAL A 97 -0.35 8.03 11.33
C VAL A 97 -1.64 7.58 12.01
N GLY A 98 -1.68 7.70 13.33
CA GLY A 98 -2.91 7.42 14.09
C GLY A 98 -4.03 8.39 13.71
N ASP A 99 -5.25 7.87 13.50
CA ASP A 99 -6.42 8.70 13.17
C ASP A 99 -7.56 8.52 14.19
N PRO A 100 -7.34 8.91 15.46
CA PRO A 100 -8.27 8.64 16.57
C PRO A 100 -9.64 9.31 16.40
N HIS A 101 -9.75 10.29 15.50
CA HIS A 101 -11.00 11.00 15.21
C HIS A 101 -11.56 10.70 13.81
N ARG A 102 -10.99 9.72 13.10
CA ARG A 102 -11.35 9.38 11.70
C ARG A 102 -11.38 10.62 10.80
N ARG A 103 -10.46 11.55 10.97
CA ARG A 103 -10.42 12.79 10.17
C ARG A 103 -10.24 12.47 8.68
N HIS A 104 -9.61 11.35 8.36
CA HIS A 104 -9.39 10.93 6.99
C HIS A 104 -10.56 10.11 6.42
N ARG A 105 -11.57 9.77 7.25
CA ARG A 105 -12.92 9.25 6.94
C ARG A 105 -13.10 8.10 5.94
N ASN A 106 -12.06 7.66 5.22
CA ASN A 106 -12.05 6.68 4.12
C ASN A 106 -10.98 7.00 3.05
N ARG A 107 -10.11 7.99 3.23
CA ARG A 107 -9.06 8.40 2.27
C ARG A 107 -7.67 7.88 2.63
N THR A 108 -7.59 6.60 2.96
CA THR A 108 -6.37 5.99 3.51
C THR A 108 -5.41 5.53 2.42
N VAL A 109 -5.94 5.20 1.23
CA VAL A 109 -5.16 4.92 0.03
C VAL A 109 -4.55 6.21 -0.51
N ASP A 110 -5.32 7.30 -0.60
CA ASP A 110 -4.82 8.62 -0.98
C ASP A 110 -3.66 9.06 -0.07
N LEU A 111 -3.77 8.84 1.25
CA LEU A 111 -2.70 9.15 2.20
C LEU A 111 -1.43 8.34 1.95
N LEU A 112 -1.56 7.01 1.77
CA LEU A 112 -0.42 6.16 1.45
C LEU A 112 0.24 6.65 0.17
N PHE A 113 -0.54 6.88 -0.89
CA PHE A 113 -0.02 7.20 -2.21
C PHE A 113 0.62 8.59 -2.25
N ASP A 114 0.03 9.58 -1.58
CA ASP A 114 0.63 10.92 -1.45
C ASP A 114 1.95 10.86 -0.69
N SER A 115 2.03 10.03 0.36
CA SER A 115 3.28 9.83 1.10
C SER A 115 4.35 9.14 0.25
N VAL A 116 3.98 8.14 -0.54
CA VAL A 116 4.90 7.46 -1.48
C VAL A 116 5.36 8.43 -2.57
N ALA A 117 4.46 9.27 -3.11
CA ALA A 117 4.80 10.29 -4.09
C ALA A 117 5.83 11.31 -3.56
N ARG A 118 5.79 11.62 -2.26
CA ARG A 118 6.72 12.56 -1.61
C ARG A 118 8.08 11.94 -1.31
N PHE A 119 8.12 10.68 -0.86
CA PHE A 119 9.32 10.09 -0.26
C PHE A 119 9.92 8.90 -1.02
N GLY A 120 9.16 8.27 -1.93
CA GLY A 120 9.56 7.10 -2.71
C GLY A 120 10.51 7.40 -3.88
N GLY A 121 10.74 8.68 -4.20
CA GLY A 121 11.58 9.08 -5.33
C GLY A 121 10.93 8.75 -6.68
N ASN A 122 11.72 8.35 -7.68
CA ASN A 122 11.25 8.02 -9.03
C ASN A 122 10.95 6.53 -9.25
N ARG A 123 11.15 5.67 -8.25
CA ARG A 123 10.96 4.22 -8.32
C ARG A 123 9.69 3.83 -7.58
N MET A 124 8.55 4.28 -8.08
CA MET A 124 7.27 4.04 -7.43
C MET A 124 6.17 3.69 -8.43
N ILE A 125 5.31 2.78 -8.00
CA ILE A 125 4.14 2.30 -8.74
C ILE A 125 2.95 2.39 -7.79
N GLY A 126 1.90 3.09 -8.22
CA GLY A 126 0.61 3.11 -7.53
C GLY A 126 -0.42 2.27 -8.27
N VAL A 127 -1.13 1.40 -7.57
CA VAL A 127 -2.19 0.57 -8.15
C VAL A 127 -3.46 0.67 -7.33
N VAL A 128 -4.56 1.12 -7.95
CA VAL A 128 -5.90 1.02 -7.36
C VAL A 128 -6.60 -0.18 -7.99
N LEU A 129 -7.01 -1.12 -7.15
CA LEU A 129 -7.77 -2.32 -7.49
C LEU A 129 -9.26 -2.13 -7.18
N SER A 130 -10.06 -3.19 -7.28
CA SER A 130 -11.51 -3.12 -7.10
C SER A 130 -11.94 -2.37 -5.82
N GLY A 131 -12.90 -1.46 -5.97
CA GLY A 131 -13.48 -0.64 -4.93
C GLY A 131 -14.61 0.26 -5.45
N GLN A 132 -15.44 0.81 -4.56
CA GLN A 132 -16.65 1.57 -4.93
C GLN A 132 -16.53 3.09 -4.72
N LEU A 133 -15.37 3.59 -4.28
CA LEU A 133 -15.17 4.99 -3.87
C LEU A 133 -14.02 5.65 -4.61
N ASP A 134 -13.88 6.96 -4.40
CA ASP A 134 -12.85 7.82 -5.01
C ASP A 134 -11.47 7.69 -4.34
N ASP A 135 -11.33 6.92 -3.27
CA ASP A 135 -10.07 6.80 -2.54
C ASP A 135 -8.97 6.13 -3.38
N GLY A 136 -7.83 6.80 -3.47
CA GLY A 136 -6.68 6.42 -4.27
C GLY A 136 -6.56 7.22 -5.57
N SER A 137 -7.64 7.83 -6.07
CA SER A 137 -7.59 8.59 -7.33
C SER A 137 -6.73 9.86 -7.23
N ARG A 138 -6.79 10.59 -6.10
CA ARG A 138 -5.93 11.76 -5.86
C ARG A 138 -4.49 11.34 -5.61
N GLY A 139 -4.32 10.22 -4.92
CA GLY A 139 -3.04 9.56 -4.67
C GLY A 139 -2.33 9.12 -5.95
N LEU A 140 -3.03 8.47 -6.88
CA LEU A 140 -2.48 8.07 -8.18
C LEU A 140 -2.03 9.30 -8.98
N ALA A 141 -2.84 10.36 -8.96
CA ALA A 141 -2.46 11.62 -9.60
C ALA A 141 -1.20 12.23 -8.96
N ALA A 142 -0.98 12.08 -7.64
CA ALA A 142 0.24 12.50 -6.97
C ALA A 142 1.45 11.67 -7.41
N ILE A 143 1.32 10.34 -7.46
CA ILE A 143 2.37 9.43 -7.94
C ILE A 143 2.76 9.76 -9.38
N ASN A 144 1.78 9.94 -10.28
CA ASN A 144 2.04 10.30 -11.68
C ASN A 144 2.77 11.64 -11.80
N ARG A 145 2.34 12.68 -11.07
CA ARG A 145 3.01 13.99 -11.07
C ARG A 145 4.45 13.93 -10.55
N ALA A 146 4.75 13.01 -9.64
CA ALA A 146 6.08 12.81 -9.10
C ALA A 146 6.95 11.87 -9.96
N GLY A 147 6.46 11.43 -11.13
CA GLY A 147 7.21 10.64 -12.11
C GLY A 147 7.13 9.13 -11.89
N GLY A 148 6.23 8.66 -11.03
CA GLY A 148 5.94 7.24 -10.85
C GLY A 148 4.98 6.67 -11.89
N ALA A 149 4.89 5.35 -11.98
CA ALA A 149 3.88 4.68 -12.78
C ALA A 149 2.57 4.53 -11.98
N CYS A 150 1.44 4.60 -12.66
CA CYS A 150 0.12 4.44 -12.04
C CYS A 150 -0.79 3.56 -12.89
N ASP A 151 -1.50 2.64 -12.24
CA ASP A 151 -2.59 1.87 -12.83
C ASP A 151 -3.83 2.05 -11.96
N GLY A 152 -4.87 2.63 -12.53
CA GLY A 152 -6.19 2.70 -11.90
C GLY A 152 -7.06 1.67 -12.61
N GLY A 153 -7.39 0.58 -11.93
CA GLY A 153 -8.22 -0.49 -12.48
C GLY A 153 -9.43 0.10 -13.20
N ALA A 154 -9.54 -0.19 -14.50
CA ALA A 154 -10.52 0.43 -15.36
C ALA A 154 -11.95 0.07 -14.90
N THR A 155 -12.62 1.03 -14.26
CA THR A 155 -14.05 1.28 -14.44
C THR A 155 -14.30 2.77 -14.20
N LEU A 156 -14.48 3.52 -15.29
CA LEU A 156 -15.30 4.73 -15.30
C LEU A 156 -16.76 4.31 -15.29
#